data_AF-A0A928D8N0-F1
#
_entry.id   AF-A0A928D8N0-F1
#
_cell.length_a   1.000
_cell.length_b   1.000
_cell.length_c   1.000
_cell.angle_alpha   90.00
_cell.angle_beta   90.00
_cell.angle_gamma   90.00
#
_symmetry.space_group_name_H-M   'P 1'
#
loop_
_entity.id
_entity.type
_entity.pdbx_description
1 polymer ?
#
loop_
_entity_poly.entity_id
_entity_poly.type
_entity_poly.pdbx_seq_one_letter_code
_entity_poly.pdbx_strand_id
1 'polypeptide(L)'
;MVFDVTYRNAKTGGKEVLQIEAPSKDAIWPKLKEKGINPILINEATKKSSRSNKSRGVSSNNFKILLLVLVAILGLCGALVYFCQEEAPKKAPVKEKKPPKTVRTVKPALPKEQPPAPVEEVSKVDKEKAERIAKLRAMTPEERMQYLFEEAAKKPIDLTPSTNRLFKTGTEQVMSWIFTTELGAMPPPLPRIPIRDEAHMAEILMAKNPIFEGDSEKAKEAKQMVELAKKELIKYIKEGGTVDSFLEYYRGELMQAHNEWKECQKSVLQVVRDEPDLAADYIAEINNRLAQKGIRPVKLPPKLKEQLGIED
;
A
#
# COMPACT_ATOMS: atom_id res chain seq x y z
N MET A 1 -6.46 21.86 -36.25
CA MET A 1 -5.67 21.70 -35.02
C MET A 1 -5.20 20.26 -34.95
N VAL A 2 -4.00 20.00 -34.43
CA VAL A 2 -3.49 18.63 -34.22
C VAL A 2 -3.76 18.28 -32.76
N PHE A 3 -4.27 17.08 -32.50
CA PHE A 3 -4.53 16.60 -31.15
C PHE A 3 -3.75 15.31 -30.91
N ASP A 4 -3.09 15.23 -29.75
CA ASP A 4 -2.45 14.02 -29.25
C ASP A 4 -3.48 13.23 -28.44
N VAL A 5 -3.90 12.08 -28.98
CA VAL A 5 -4.85 11.17 -28.33
C VAL A 5 -4.09 9.99 -27.74
N THR A 6 -4.06 9.90 -26.42
CA THR A 6 -3.54 8.72 -25.72
C THR A 6 -4.65 7.69 -25.60
N TYR A 7 -4.42 6.46 -26.07
CA TYR A 7 -5.38 5.36 -26.00
C TYR A 7 -4.69 4.04 -25.60
N ARG A 8 -5.50 3.05 -25.21
CA ARG A 8 -5.00 1.69 -24.94
C ARG A 8 -5.17 0.84 -26.20
N ASN A 9 -4.07 0.33 -26.73
CA ASN A 9 -4.14 -0.55 -27.89
C ASN A 9 -4.67 -1.92 -27.46
N ALA A 10 -5.75 -2.39 -28.08
CA ALA A 10 -6.39 -3.66 -27.75
C ALA A 10 -5.50 -4.89 -28.06
N LYS A 11 -4.54 -4.76 -28.99
CA LYS A 11 -3.64 -5.86 -29.38
C LYS A 11 -2.42 -5.97 -28.48
N THR A 12 -1.82 -4.84 -28.12
CA THR A 12 -0.58 -4.81 -27.32
C THR A 12 -0.84 -4.59 -25.83
N GLY A 13 -2.03 -4.12 -25.45
CA GLY A 13 -2.40 -3.77 -24.06
C GLY A 13 -1.71 -2.50 -23.53
N GLY A 14 -0.75 -1.94 -24.29
CA GLY A 14 0.04 -0.77 -23.96
C GLY A 14 -0.67 0.56 -24.27
N LYS A 15 -0.15 1.64 -23.69
CA LYS A 15 -0.60 3.01 -23.99
C LYS A 15 0.15 3.52 -25.21
N GLU A 16 -0.58 3.98 -26.21
CA GLU A 16 -0.05 4.56 -27.45
C GLU A 16 -0.62 5.97 -27.65
N VAL A 17 0.12 6.81 -28.37
CA VAL A 17 -0.29 8.18 -28.71
C VAL A 17 -0.54 8.26 -30.21
N LEU A 18 -1.75 8.66 -30.59
CA LEU A 18 -2.17 8.88 -31.98
C LEU A 18 -2.40 10.36 -32.22
N GLN A 19 -1.80 10.92 -33.27
CA GLN A 19 -2.04 12.29 -33.68
C GLN A 19 -3.21 12.35 -34.67
N ILE A 20 -4.20 13.20 -34.40
CA ILE A 20 -5.36 13.39 -35.26
C ILE A 20 -5.55 14.87 -35.57
N GLU A 21 -5.67 15.18 -36.86
CA GLU A 21 -6.06 16.52 -37.31
C GLU A 21 -7.58 16.67 -37.30
N ALA A 22 -8.05 17.67 -36.55
CA ALA A 22 -9.46 18.03 -36.47
C ALA A 22 -9.64 19.56 -36.32
N PRO A 23 -10.77 20.13 -36.77
CA PRO A 23 -11.05 21.55 -36.61
C PRO A 23 -11.34 21.95 -35.16
N SER A 24 -11.88 21.04 -34.35
CA SER A 24 -12.20 21.24 -32.93
C SER A 24 -12.06 19.93 -32.13
N LYS A 25 -12.03 20.04 -30.80
CA LYS A 25 -11.97 18.86 -29.91
C LYS A 25 -13.17 17.92 -30.09
N ASP A 26 -14.35 18.49 -30.35
CA ASP A 26 -15.59 17.72 -30.52
C ASP A 26 -15.60 16.93 -31.83
N ALA A 27 -14.91 17.43 -32.86
CA ALA A 27 -14.77 16.75 -34.15
C ALA A 27 -13.84 15.52 -34.13
N ILE A 28 -13.16 15.24 -33.00
CA ILE A 28 -12.25 14.10 -32.85
C ILE A 28 -13.02 12.81 -32.52
N TRP A 29 -14.08 12.91 -31.71
CA TRP A 29 -14.89 11.77 -31.27
C TRP A 29 -15.42 10.89 -32.40
N PRO A 30 -16.03 11.43 -33.48
CA PRO A 30 -16.49 10.58 -34.58
C PRO A 30 -15.33 9.83 -35.27
N LYS A 31 -14.16 10.47 -35.43
CA LYS A 31 -12.97 9.84 -36.03
C LYS A 31 -12.38 8.73 -35.14
N LEU A 32 -12.42 8.89 -33.82
CA LEU A 32 -11.98 7.85 -32.88
C LEU A 32 -12.95 6.67 -32.84
N LYS A 33 -14.25 6.95 -32.92
CA LYS A 33 -15.30 5.93 -32.97
C LYS A 33 -15.21 5.08 -34.24
N GLU A 34 -14.96 5.71 -35.39
CA GLU A 34 -14.73 5.01 -36.67
C GLU A 34 -13.52 4.06 -36.59
N LYS A 35 -12.49 4.43 -35.84
CA LYS A 35 -11.29 3.60 -35.61
C LYS A 35 -11.46 2.56 -34.49
N GLY A 36 -12.60 2.55 -33.79
CA GLY A 36 -12.83 1.66 -32.63
C GLY A 36 -11.88 1.94 -31.45
N ILE A 37 -11.39 3.17 -31.32
CA ILE A 37 -10.44 3.57 -30.28
C ILE A 37 -11.17 4.28 -29.15
N ASN A 38 -11.00 3.78 -27.92
CA ASN A 38 -11.46 4.46 -26.71
C ASN A 38 -10.32 5.34 -26.16
N PRO A 39 -10.43 6.69 -26.25
CA PRO A 39 -9.39 7.58 -25.76
C PRO A 39 -9.35 7.62 -24.24
N ILE A 40 -8.13 7.72 -23.69
CA ILE A 40 -7.86 7.96 -22.26
C ILE A 40 -7.66 9.46 -22.02
N LEU A 41 -6.91 10.12 -22.91
CA LEU A 41 -6.58 11.54 -22.80
C LEU A 41 -6.49 12.18 -24.19
N ILE A 42 -7.09 13.35 -24.35
CA ILE A 42 -7.03 14.14 -25.60
C ILE A 42 -6.43 15.50 -25.25
N ASN A 43 -5.21 15.75 -25.71
CA ASN A 43 -4.53 17.03 -25.54
C ASN A 43 -4.41 17.75 -26.89
N GLU A 44 -4.59 19.06 -26.90
CA GLU A 44 -4.23 19.86 -28.06
C GLU A 44 -2.71 19.83 -28.21
N ALA A 45 -2.21 19.39 -29.36
CA ALA A 45 -0.79 19.33 -29.60
C ALA A 45 -0.28 20.77 -29.72
N THR A 46 0.23 21.31 -28.61
CA THR A 46 1.07 22.50 -28.65
C THR A 46 2.16 22.23 -29.67
N LYS A 47 2.41 23.17 -30.61
CA LYS A 47 3.51 23.10 -31.59
C LYS A 47 4.85 23.00 -30.86
N LYS A 48 5.17 21.82 -30.33
CA LYS A 48 6.50 21.49 -29.87
C LYS A 48 7.29 21.14 -31.12
N SER A 49 8.34 21.93 -31.33
CA SER A 49 9.43 21.67 -32.26
C SER A 49 9.61 20.18 -32.46
N SER A 50 9.66 19.75 -33.71
CA SER A 50 10.06 18.42 -34.12
C SER A 50 11.39 18.04 -33.45
N ARG A 51 11.34 17.45 -32.26
CA ARG A 51 12.43 16.59 -31.79
C ARG A 51 12.16 15.25 -32.42
N SER A 52 12.64 15.14 -33.65
CA SER A 52 12.91 13.85 -34.27
C SER A 52 13.59 12.95 -33.24
N ASN A 53 13.12 11.72 -33.10
CA ASN A 53 13.92 10.62 -32.60
C ASN A 53 15.10 10.40 -33.57
N LYS A 54 16.09 11.29 -33.53
CA LYS A 54 17.43 11.01 -34.01
C LYS A 54 18.14 10.36 -32.85
N SER A 55 18.33 9.05 -32.97
CA SER A 55 19.37 8.30 -32.26
C SER A 55 20.61 9.19 -32.13
N ARG A 56 20.89 9.64 -30.90
CA ARG A 56 22.14 10.32 -30.59
C ARG A 56 23.25 9.30 -30.83
N GLY A 57 23.88 9.40 -32.00
CA GLY A 57 25.21 8.86 -32.21
C GLY A 57 26.12 9.52 -31.17
N VAL A 58 26.37 8.80 -30.09
CA VAL A 58 27.41 9.16 -29.14
C VAL A 58 28.71 9.11 -29.93
N SER A 59 29.34 10.27 -30.09
CA SER A 59 30.72 10.38 -30.56
C SER A 59 31.55 9.33 -29.83
N SER A 60 32.15 8.41 -30.59
CA SER A 60 32.86 7.22 -30.10
C SER A 60 34.03 7.55 -29.17
N ASN A 61 34.45 8.81 -29.12
CA ASN A 61 35.49 9.28 -28.20
C ASN A 61 34.98 9.48 -26.76
N ASN A 62 33.73 9.93 -26.58
CA ASN A 62 33.19 10.15 -25.23
C ASN A 62 32.80 8.82 -24.56
N PHE A 63 32.43 7.81 -25.34
CA PHE A 63 32.14 6.48 -24.81
C PHE A 63 33.41 5.74 -24.35
N LYS A 64 34.55 5.93 -25.06
CA LYS A 64 35.84 5.36 -24.65
C LYS A 64 36.35 5.95 -23.34
N ILE A 65 36.18 7.27 -23.13
CA ILE A 65 36.55 7.93 -21.87
C ILE A 65 35.66 7.43 -20.73
N LEU A 66 34.35 7.33 -20.95
CA LEU A 66 33.43 6.80 -19.93
C LEU A 66 33.75 5.33 -19.57
N LEU A 67 34.09 4.51 -20.55
CA LEU A 67 34.45 3.11 -20.34
C LEU A 67 35.77 2.97 -19.55
N LEU A 68 36.78 3.79 -19.86
CA LEU A 68 38.05 3.82 -19.13
C LEU A 68 37.87 4.24 -17.67
N VAL A 69 37.03 5.25 -17.40
CA VAL A 69 36.70 5.68 -16.04
C VAL A 69 35.98 4.57 -15.29
N LEU A 70 35.05 3.87 -15.94
CA LEU A 70 34.28 2.80 -15.30
C LEU A 70 35.16 1.56 -14.99
N VAL A 71 36.12 1.23 -15.86
CA VAL A 71 37.11 0.17 -15.61
C VAL A 71 38.06 0.55 -14.47
N ALA A 72 38.49 1.82 -14.39
CA ALA A 72 39.31 2.29 -13.29
C ALA A 72 38.58 2.23 -11.94
N ILE A 73 37.30 2.61 -11.90
CA ILE A 73 36.46 2.51 -10.68
C ILE A 73 36.27 1.05 -10.25
N LEU A 74 35.99 0.15 -11.20
CA LEU A 74 35.84 -1.28 -10.90
C LEU A 74 37.15 -1.90 -10.41
N GLY A 75 38.30 -1.52 -11.00
CA GLY A 75 39.62 -1.94 -10.53
C GLY A 75 39.91 -1.47 -9.11
N LEU A 76 39.58 -0.21 -8.79
CA LEU A 76 39.77 0.36 -7.45
C LEU A 76 38.87 -0.33 -6.41
N CYS A 77 37.61 -0.61 -6.74
CA CYS A 77 36.70 -1.37 -5.89
C CYS A 77 37.18 -2.81 -5.67
N GLY A 78 37.69 -3.48 -6.72
CA GLY A 78 38.26 -4.82 -6.61
C GLY A 78 39.48 -4.87 -5.70
N ALA A 79 40.38 -3.89 -5.81
CA ALA A 79 41.55 -3.78 -4.93
C ALA A 79 41.14 -3.54 -3.48
N LEU A 80 40.15 -2.66 -3.21
CA LEU A 80 39.66 -2.43 -1.85
C LEU A 80 39.03 -3.68 -1.23
N VAL A 81 38.28 -4.46 -1.99
CA VAL A 81 37.73 -5.73 -1.50
C VAL A 81 38.83 -6.76 -1.22
N TYR A 82 39.88 -6.80 -2.05
CA TYR A 82 41.01 -7.70 -1.85
C TYR A 82 41.83 -7.34 -0.61
N PHE A 83 42.09 -6.05 -0.37
CA PHE A 83 42.80 -5.58 0.83
C PHE A 83 41.96 -5.66 2.12
N CYS A 84 40.62 -5.70 2.01
CA CYS A 84 39.73 -5.89 3.17
C CYS A 84 39.46 -7.36 3.53
N GLN A 85 40.11 -8.34 2.89
CA GLN A 85 39.91 -9.77 3.19
C GLN A 85 40.87 -10.36 4.23
N GLU A 86 41.79 -9.60 4.80
CA GLU A 86 42.59 -10.08 5.93
C GLU A 86 41.87 -9.90 7.27
N GLU A 87 41.88 -10.99 8.05
CA GLU A 87 41.34 -11.19 9.39
C GLU A 87 39.84 -11.50 9.52
N ALA A 88 39.45 -12.71 9.10
CA ALA A 88 38.31 -13.39 9.71
C ALA A 88 38.71 -13.95 11.11
N PRO A 89 38.04 -13.55 12.20
CA PRO A 89 38.31 -14.11 13.52
C PRO A 89 37.88 -15.58 13.61
N LYS A 90 38.73 -16.41 14.22
CA LYS A 90 38.50 -17.82 14.53
C LYS A 90 37.16 -18.00 15.27
N LYS A 91 36.23 -18.73 14.65
CA LYS A 91 34.94 -19.11 15.26
C LYS A 91 35.17 -19.99 16.49
N ALA A 92 34.61 -19.57 17.62
CA ALA A 92 34.50 -20.35 18.86
C ALA A 92 33.56 -21.57 18.68
N PRO A 93 33.74 -22.64 19.49
CA PRO A 93 33.02 -23.90 19.31
C PRO A 93 31.53 -23.78 19.59
N VAL A 94 30.73 -24.24 18.64
CA VAL A 94 29.27 -24.36 18.71
C VAL A 94 28.90 -25.44 19.72
N LYS A 95 28.19 -25.06 20.80
CA LYS A 95 27.51 -26.00 21.70
C LYS A 95 26.42 -26.76 20.92
N GLU A 96 26.59 -28.07 20.80
CA GLU A 96 25.57 -29.01 20.34
C GLU A 96 24.24 -28.81 21.09
N LYS A 97 23.21 -28.37 20.37
CA LYS A 97 21.83 -28.48 20.83
C LYS A 97 21.31 -29.86 20.43
N LYS A 98 20.93 -30.65 21.44
CA LYS A 98 20.25 -31.94 21.31
C LYS A 98 19.05 -31.85 20.36
N PRO A 99 18.81 -32.86 19.51
CA PRO A 99 17.65 -32.87 18.63
C PRO A 99 16.34 -32.97 19.44
N PRO A 100 15.27 -32.29 19.01
CA PRO A 100 13.97 -32.39 19.65
C PRO A 100 13.41 -33.81 19.54
N LYS A 101 12.82 -34.29 20.64
CA LYS A 101 12.10 -35.56 20.73
C LYS A 101 11.05 -35.65 19.63
N THR A 102 11.21 -36.65 18.78
CA THR A 102 10.24 -37.15 17.81
C THR A 102 8.88 -37.36 18.48
N VAL A 103 7.88 -36.61 18.03
CA VAL A 103 6.48 -36.84 18.40
C VAL A 103 6.07 -38.18 17.80
N ARG A 104 5.58 -39.09 18.67
CA ARG A 104 5.01 -40.38 18.32
C ARG A 104 3.97 -40.22 17.22
N THR A 105 4.19 -40.89 16.10
CA THR A 105 3.19 -41.15 15.07
C THR A 105 2.03 -41.90 15.70
N VAL A 106 0.90 -41.20 15.91
CA VAL A 106 -0.37 -41.83 16.27
C VAL A 106 -0.89 -42.52 15.02
N LYS A 107 -1.06 -43.85 15.11
CA LYS A 107 -1.72 -44.66 14.07
C LYS A 107 -3.09 -44.04 13.73
N PRO A 108 -3.46 -43.89 12.45
CA PRO A 108 -4.82 -43.54 12.09
C PRO A 108 -5.75 -44.67 12.55
N ALA A 109 -6.68 -44.34 13.46
CA ALA A 109 -7.79 -45.21 13.78
C ALA A 109 -8.73 -45.28 12.56
N LEU A 110 -9.24 -46.48 12.26
CA LEU A 110 -10.25 -46.73 11.24
C LEU A 110 -11.43 -45.74 11.38
N PRO A 111 -12.04 -45.29 10.26
CA PRO A 111 -13.26 -44.51 10.31
C PRO A 111 -14.36 -45.33 10.99
N LYS A 112 -14.89 -44.84 12.12
CA LYS A 112 -16.20 -45.27 12.59
C LYS A 112 -17.22 -44.70 11.61
N GLU A 113 -17.98 -45.58 10.97
CA GLU A 113 -19.20 -45.23 10.24
C GLU A 113 -20.09 -44.36 11.13
N GLN A 114 -20.22 -43.09 10.77
CA GLN A 114 -21.28 -42.23 11.28
C GLN A 114 -22.58 -42.66 10.60
N PRO A 115 -23.67 -42.88 11.36
CA PRO A 115 -24.98 -43.11 10.77
C PRO A 115 -25.37 -41.88 9.91
N PRO A 116 -26.03 -42.09 8.75
CA PRO A 116 -26.38 -40.99 7.85
C PRO A 116 -27.31 -40.01 8.57
N ALA A 117 -26.85 -38.77 8.72
CA ALA A 117 -27.68 -37.66 9.15
C ALA A 117 -28.71 -37.32 8.05
N PRO A 118 -29.90 -36.80 8.41
CA PRO A 118 -30.99 -36.56 7.47
C PRO A 118 -30.61 -35.47 6.45
N VAL A 119 -30.86 -35.71 5.17
CA VAL A 119 -30.33 -34.94 4.02
C VAL A 119 -31.21 -33.74 3.63
N GLU A 120 -32.28 -33.38 4.34
CA GLU A 120 -33.30 -32.50 3.75
C GLU A 120 -33.16 -30.97 4.00
N GLU A 121 -32.23 -30.48 4.83
CA GLU A 121 -32.16 -29.04 5.13
C GLU A 121 -31.15 -28.22 4.31
N VAL A 122 -30.28 -28.86 3.51
CA VAL A 122 -29.26 -28.17 2.70
C VAL A 122 -29.86 -27.46 1.47
N SER A 123 -31.06 -27.86 1.01
CA SER A 123 -31.59 -27.42 -0.29
C SER A 123 -32.19 -26.00 -0.33
N LYS A 124 -32.56 -25.41 0.82
CA LYS A 124 -33.17 -24.06 0.85
C LYS A 124 -32.13 -22.95 0.84
N VAL A 125 -31.04 -23.12 1.58
CA VAL A 125 -29.94 -22.15 1.70
C VAL A 125 -29.23 -21.93 0.36
N ASP A 126 -29.04 -23.01 -0.42
CA ASP A 126 -28.37 -22.92 -1.72
C ASP A 126 -29.24 -22.24 -2.80
N LYS A 127 -30.58 -22.38 -2.71
CA LYS A 127 -31.52 -21.72 -3.64
C LYS A 127 -31.61 -20.22 -3.38
N GLU A 128 -31.75 -19.80 -2.13
CA GLU A 128 -31.76 -18.37 -1.77
C GLU A 128 -30.44 -17.68 -2.14
N LYS A 129 -29.31 -18.35 -1.93
CA LYS A 129 -27.99 -17.84 -2.33
C LYS A 129 -27.86 -17.72 -3.85
N ALA A 130 -28.36 -18.69 -4.62
CA ALA A 130 -28.34 -18.66 -6.08
C ALA A 130 -29.24 -17.53 -6.64
N GLU A 131 -30.44 -17.35 -6.09
CA GLU A 131 -31.36 -16.26 -6.47
C GLU A 131 -30.78 -14.90 -6.14
N ARG A 132 -30.12 -14.76 -4.97
CA ARG A 132 -29.42 -13.54 -4.57
C ARG A 132 -28.29 -13.21 -5.54
N ILE A 133 -27.47 -14.18 -5.92
CA ILE A 133 -26.38 -13.98 -6.90
C ILE A 133 -26.95 -13.59 -8.28
N ALA A 134 -28.05 -14.22 -8.71
CA ALA A 134 -28.71 -13.87 -9.97
C ALA A 134 -29.25 -12.42 -9.96
N LYS A 135 -29.86 -12.00 -8.84
CA LYS A 135 -30.35 -10.62 -8.64
C LYS A 135 -29.21 -9.60 -8.67
N LEU A 136 -28.10 -9.88 -7.98
CA LEU A 136 -26.93 -9.01 -7.98
C LEU A 136 -26.30 -8.89 -9.38
N ARG A 137 -26.26 -9.98 -10.15
CA ARG A 137 -25.73 -9.98 -11.53
C ARG A 137 -26.58 -9.19 -12.52
N ALA A 138 -27.89 -9.12 -12.29
CA ALA A 138 -28.82 -8.38 -13.14
C ALA A 138 -28.78 -6.86 -12.91
N MET A 139 -28.27 -6.41 -11.76
CA MET A 139 -28.12 -4.99 -11.41
C MET A 139 -26.86 -4.38 -12.02
N THR A 140 -26.93 -3.07 -12.29
CA THR A 140 -25.72 -2.28 -12.59
C THR A 140 -24.77 -2.25 -11.39
N PRO A 141 -23.47 -1.99 -11.57
CA PRO A 141 -22.51 -1.95 -10.45
C PRO A 141 -22.90 -0.98 -9.33
N GLU A 142 -23.47 0.18 -9.67
CA GLU A 142 -23.89 1.19 -8.71
C GLU A 142 -25.12 0.74 -7.91
N GLU A 143 -26.16 0.23 -8.59
CA GLU A 143 -27.36 -0.31 -7.96
C GLU A 143 -27.04 -1.53 -7.10
N ARG A 144 -26.11 -2.38 -7.56
CA ARG A 144 -25.64 -3.54 -6.80
C ARG A 144 -25.04 -3.10 -5.47
N MET A 145 -24.17 -2.09 -5.48
CA MET A 145 -23.59 -1.60 -4.22
C MET A 145 -24.63 -0.98 -3.31
N GLN A 146 -25.54 -0.15 -3.84
CA GLN A 146 -26.62 0.43 -3.04
C GLN A 146 -27.48 -0.65 -2.39
N TYR A 147 -27.89 -1.67 -3.16
CA TYR A 147 -28.65 -2.80 -2.65
C TYR A 147 -27.90 -3.56 -1.54
N LEU A 148 -26.59 -3.80 -1.71
CA LEU A 148 -25.76 -4.45 -0.70
C LEU A 148 -25.63 -3.63 0.59
N PHE A 149 -25.52 -2.29 0.47
CA PHE A 149 -25.51 -1.39 1.62
C PHE A 149 -26.85 -1.37 2.36
N GLU A 150 -27.97 -1.35 1.64
CA GLU A 150 -29.31 -1.44 2.25
C GLU A 150 -29.56 -2.78 2.93
N GLU A 151 -29.12 -3.87 2.32
CA GLU A 151 -29.22 -5.21 2.89
C GLU A 151 -28.36 -5.34 4.15
N ALA A 152 -27.12 -4.83 4.12
CA ALA A 152 -26.23 -4.79 5.28
C ALA A 152 -26.80 -3.94 6.42
N ALA A 153 -27.42 -2.80 6.11
CA ALA A 153 -28.06 -1.93 7.11
C ALA A 153 -29.25 -2.60 7.83
N LYS A 154 -29.91 -3.58 7.20
CA LYS A 154 -31.03 -4.33 7.77
C LYS A 154 -30.59 -5.48 8.68
N LYS A 155 -29.31 -5.88 8.66
CA LYS A 155 -28.82 -6.97 9.52
C LYS A 155 -28.75 -6.52 10.98
N PRO A 156 -29.18 -7.36 11.95
CA PRO A 156 -29.09 -7.04 13.36
C PRO A 156 -27.61 -6.88 13.76
N ILE A 157 -27.34 -5.84 14.55
CA ILE A 157 -26.00 -5.57 15.06
C ILE A 157 -25.66 -6.63 16.10
N ASP A 158 -24.68 -7.46 15.80
CA ASP A 158 -24.14 -8.43 16.74
C ASP A 158 -23.25 -7.70 17.76
N LEU A 159 -23.76 -7.59 18.99
CA LEU A 159 -23.10 -6.94 20.13
C LEU A 159 -22.24 -7.93 20.94
N THR A 160 -22.10 -9.18 20.50
CA THR A 160 -21.30 -10.14 21.25
C THR A 160 -19.82 -9.76 21.23
N PRO A 161 -19.12 -9.80 22.39
CA PRO A 161 -17.71 -9.44 22.45
C PRO A 161 -16.90 -10.49 21.66
N SER A 162 -16.21 -10.06 20.59
CA SER A 162 -15.36 -10.95 19.82
C SER A 162 -14.16 -11.40 20.66
N THR A 163 -13.91 -12.71 20.70
CA THR A 163 -12.75 -13.36 21.34
C THR A 163 -11.45 -12.57 21.19
N ASN A 164 -10.80 -12.09 22.26
CA ASN A 164 -9.44 -11.48 22.37
C ASN A 164 -8.93 -10.56 21.24
N ARG A 165 -9.74 -10.22 20.25
CA ARG A 165 -9.41 -9.45 19.05
C ARG A 165 -10.11 -8.12 19.16
N LEU A 166 -9.37 -7.05 18.86
CA LEU A 166 -9.88 -5.68 18.91
C LEU A 166 -10.98 -5.44 17.85
N PHE A 167 -10.94 -6.18 16.74
CA PHE A 167 -11.89 -6.09 15.63
C PHE A 167 -12.41 -7.47 15.23
N LYS A 168 -13.64 -7.50 14.72
CA LYS A 168 -14.32 -8.71 14.27
C LYS A 168 -13.74 -9.21 12.95
N THR A 169 -13.33 -8.30 12.07
CA THR A 169 -12.85 -8.62 10.72
C THR A 169 -11.39 -8.22 10.48
N GLY A 170 -10.74 -8.96 9.58
CA GLY A 170 -9.36 -8.65 9.17
C GLY A 170 -9.23 -7.30 8.47
N THR A 171 -10.27 -6.86 7.74
CA THR A 171 -10.26 -5.57 7.06
C THR A 171 -10.27 -4.40 8.04
N GLU A 172 -11.09 -4.46 9.10
CA GLU A 172 -11.08 -3.47 10.19
C GLU A 172 -9.73 -3.43 10.90
N GLN A 173 -9.10 -4.59 11.08
CA GLN A 173 -7.77 -4.68 11.67
C GLN A 173 -6.71 -3.99 10.79
N VAL A 174 -6.78 -4.15 9.47
CA VAL A 174 -5.90 -3.46 8.52
C VAL A 174 -6.15 -1.97 8.51
N MET A 175 -7.41 -1.54 8.50
CA MET A 175 -7.79 -0.13 8.62
C MET A 175 -7.23 0.47 9.91
N SER A 176 -7.40 -0.23 11.04
CA SER A 176 -6.80 0.21 12.30
C SER A 176 -5.30 0.41 12.17
N TRP A 177 -4.56 -0.54 11.61
CA TRP A 177 -3.11 -0.38 11.46
C TRP A 177 -2.74 0.87 10.68
N ILE A 178 -3.43 1.19 9.58
CA ILE A 178 -3.14 2.37 8.76
C ILE A 178 -3.49 3.64 9.52
N PHE A 179 -4.72 3.74 10.04
CA PHE A 179 -5.24 4.97 10.64
C PHE A 179 -4.75 5.24 12.06
N THR A 180 -4.15 4.26 12.74
CA THR A 180 -3.44 4.47 14.01
C THR A 180 -1.93 4.63 13.83
N THR A 181 -1.40 4.56 12.60
CA THR A 181 0.04 4.79 12.36
C THR A 181 0.33 6.28 12.40
N GLU A 182 1.28 6.67 13.25
CA GLU A 182 1.79 8.05 13.32
C GLU A 182 2.48 8.46 12.01
N LEU A 183 2.32 9.72 11.60
CA LEU A 183 3.02 10.28 10.45
C LEU A 183 4.54 10.26 10.70
N GLY A 184 5.28 9.72 9.73
CA GLY A 184 6.73 9.51 9.82
C GLY A 184 7.14 8.13 10.36
N ALA A 185 6.21 7.36 10.93
CA ALA A 185 6.45 5.96 11.24
C ALA A 185 6.45 5.11 9.96
N MET A 186 7.05 3.92 10.03
CA MET A 186 7.08 3.01 8.89
C MET A 186 5.65 2.56 8.56
N PRO A 187 5.16 2.72 7.32
CA PRO A 187 3.81 2.31 6.97
C PRO A 187 3.66 0.78 7.12
N PRO A 188 2.52 0.30 7.66
CA PRO A 188 2.28 -1.13 7.78
C PRO A 188 2.21 -1.81 6.39
N PRO A 189 2.56 -3.10 6.30
CA PRO A 189 2.33 -3.86 5.08
C PRO A 189 0.83 -3.98 4.84
N LEU A 190 0.38 -3.76 3.60
CA LEU A 190 -1.01 -4.06 3.21
C LEU A 190 -1.10 -5.56 2.93
N PRO A 191 -1.73 -6.37 3.80
CA PRO A 191 -2.07 -7.72 3.39
C PRO A 191 -3.09 -7.62 2.26
N ARG A 192 -3.04 -8.55 1.31
CA ARG A 192 -4.13 -8.71 0.35
C ARG A 192 -5.38 -9.07 1.14
N ILE A 193 -6.32 -8.15 1.25
CA ILE A 193 -7.61 -8.42 1.86
C ILE A 193 -8.26 -9.47 0.96
N PRO A 194 -8.59 -10.68 1.45
CA PRO A 194 -9.32 -11.64 0.66
C PRO A 194 -10.75 -11.11 0.51
N ILE A 195 -10.95 -10.23 -0.47
CA ILE A 195 -12.27 -9.75 -0.88
C ILE A 195 -12.94 -10.96 -1.52
N ARG A 196 -13.61 -11.77 -0.70
CA ARG A 196 -14.36 -12.94 -1.17
C ARG A 196 -15.55 -12.50 -2.03
N ASP A 197 -16.23 -11.41 -1.64
CA ASP A 197 -17.39 -10.82 -2.33
C ASP A 197 -17.59 -9.33 -1.95
N GLU A 198 -18.10 -8.50 -2.86
CA GLU A 198 -18.50 -7.09 -2.61
C GLU A 198 -19.53 -6.97 -1.47
N ALA A 199 -20.40 -7.97 -1.34
CA ALA A 199 -21.42 -8.07 -0.29
C ALA A 199 -20.80 -8.15 1.12
N HIS A 200 -19.69 -8.87 1.24
CA HIS A 200 -18.97 -9.02 2.51
C HIS A 200 -18.28 -7.71 2.90
N MET A 201 -17.81 -6.93 1.93
CA MET A 201 -17.24 -5.60 2.19
C MET A 201 -18.30 -4.60 2.64
N ALA A 202 -19.48 -4.56 2.00
CA ALA A 202 -20.57 -3.71 2.44
C ALA A 202 -21.01 -4.02 3.88
N GLU A 203 -21.05 -5.30 4.25
CA GLU A 203 -21.36 -5.75 5.60
C GLU A 203 -20.32 -5.28 6.63
N ILE A 204 -19.02 -5.39 6.32
CA ILE A 204 -17.95 -4.90 7.19
C ILE A 204 -18.04 -3.39 7.40
N LEU A 205 -18.33 -2.62 6.33
CA LEU A 205 -18.40 -1.17 6.40
C LEU A 205 -19.60 -0.67 7.20
N MET A 206 -20.71 -1.40 7.16
CA MET A 206 -21.93 -1.06 7.91
C MET A 206 -21.93 -1.62 9.34
N ALA A 207 -21.11 -2.63 9.64
CA ALA A 207 -20.97 -3.14 11.00
C ALA A 207 -20.40 -2.06 11.94
N LYS A 208 -21.12 -1.81 13.04
CA LYS A 208 -20.64 -0.90 14.10
C LYS A 208 -19.53 -1.56 14.91
N ASN A 209 -18.60 -0.75 15.41
CA ASN A 209 -17.56 -1.21 16.33
C ASN A 209 -17.94 -0.82 17.76
N PRO A 210 -18.62 -1.70 18.53
CA PRO A 210 -19.03 -1.36 19.88
C PRO A 210 -17.80 -1.05 20.75
N ILE A 211 -17.85 0.09 21.44
CA ILE A 211 -16.88 0.47 22.47
C ILE A 211 -17.38 -0.08 23.79
N PHE A 212 -16.58 -0.91 24.45
CA PHE A 212 -16.92 -1.49 25.74
C PHE A 212 -16.26 -0.72 26.89
N GLU A 213 -16.87 -0.74 28.08
CA GLU A 213 -16.35 -0.02 29.24
C GLU A 213 -14.96 -0.52 29.69
N GLY A 214 -14.69 -1.83 29.49
CA GLY A 214 -13.40 -2.46 29.78
C GLY A 214 -12.31 -2.26 28.72
N ASP A 215 -12.57 -1.54 27.63
CA ASP A 215 -11.56 -1.24 26.62
C ASP A 215 -10.55 -0.19 27.13
N SER A 216 -9.27 -0.36 26.79
CA SER A 216 -8.25 0.65 27.05
C SER A 216 -8.51 1.93 26.24
N GLU A 217 -8.02 3.09 26.69
CA GLU A 217 -8.21 4.35 25.97
C GLU A 217 -7.71 4.27 24.51
N LYS A 218 -6.54 3.67 24.30
CA LYS A 218 -6.00 3.41 22.94
C LYS A 218 -6.92 2.52 22.08
N ALA A 219 -7.58 1.54 22.69
CA ALA A 219 -8.55 0.70 22.00
C ALA A 219 -9.81 1.48 21.61
N LYS A 220 -10.27 2.39 22.47
CA LYS A 220 -11.41 3.29 22.18
C LYS A 220 -11.09 4.23 21.02
N GLU A 221 -9.92 4.87 21.06
CA GLU A 221 -9.44 5.74 19.98
C GLU A 221 -9.32 5.00 18.65
N ALA A 222 -8.71 3.80 18.66
CA ALA A 222 -8.59 2.98 17.46
C ALA A 222 -9.96 2.62 16.85
N LYS A 223 -10.94 2.26 17.70
CA LYS A 223 -12.31 1.98 17.24
C LYS A 223 -12.98 3.21 16.62
N GLN A 224 -12.83 4.38 17.25
CA GLN A 224 -13.35 5.65 16.73
C GLN A 224 -12.71 6.03 15.38
N MET A 225 -11.39 5.91 15.25
CA MET A 225 -10.67 6.18 14.00
C MET A 225 -11.11 5.26 12.88
N VAL A 226 -11.32 3.96 13.16
CA VAL A 226 -11.84 3.01 12.18
C VAL A 226 -13.27 3.37 11.77
N GLU A 227 -14.13 3.82 12.68
CA GLU A 227 -15.48 4.25 12.30
C GLU A 227 -15.49 5.50 11.40
N LEU A 228 -14.60 6.47 11.65
CA LEU A 228 -14.43 7.62 10.76
C LEU A 228 -13.93 7.18 9.38
N ALA A 229 -12.91 6.32 9.34
CA ALA A 229 -12.38 5.78 8.10
C ALA A 229 -13.43 4.95 7.32
N LYS A 230 -14.32 4.21 8.00
CA LYS A 230 -15.43 3.52 7.34
C LYS A 230 -16.38 4.50 6.65
N LYS A 231 -16.71 5.62 7.28
CA LYS A 231 -17.58 6.66 6.69
C LYS A 231 -16.94 7.28 5.45
N GLU A 232 -15.64 7.60 5.51
CA GLU A 232 -14.90 8.12 4.36
C GLU A 232 -14.81 7.10 3.23
N LEU A 233 -14.55 5.84 3.55
CA LEU A 233 -14.50 4.75 2.57
C LEU A 233 -15.87 4.54 1.90
N ILE A 234 -16.97 4.61 2.64
CA ILE A 234 -18.33 4.56 2.05
C ILE A 234 -18.54 5.70 1.06
N LYS A 235 -18.08 6.93 1.39
CA LYS A 235 -18.17 8.08 0.48
C LYS A 235 -17.34 7.85 -0.79
N TYR A 236 -16.10 7.41 -0.63
CA TYR A 236 -15.19 7.14 -1.74
C TYR A 236 -15.71 6.04 -2.68
N ILE A 237 -16.34 5.00 -2.11
CA ILE A 237 -16.99 3.93 -2.87
C ILE A 237 -18.18 4.49 -3.66
N LYS A 238 -19.01 5.38 -3.08
CA LYS A 238 -20.12 6.03 -3.79
C LYS A 238 -19.66 6.90 -4.96
N GLU A 239 -18.46 7.46 -4.89
CA GLU A 239 -17.83 8.23 -5.96
C GLU A 239 -17.19 7.34 -7.05
N GLY A 240 -17.30 6.01 -6.94
CA GLY A 240 -16.79 5.04 -7.91
C GLY A 240 -15.38 4.52 -7.60
N GLY A 241 -14.85 4.80 -6.41
CA GLY A 241 -13.55 4.32 -5.95
C GLY A 241 -13.56 2.86 -5.46
N THR A 242 -12.38 2.26 -5.36
CA THR A 242 -12.19 0.90 -4.82
C THR A 242 -11.58 0.92 -3.42
N VAL A 243 -11.83 -0.14 -2.64
CA VAL A 243 -11.24 -0.26 -1.29
C VAL A 243 -9.71 -0.30 -1.36
N ASP A 244 -9.15 -1.03 -2.32
CA ASP A 244 -7.71 -1.14 -2.49
C ASP A 244 -7.09 0.23 -2.84
N SER A 245 -7.69 0.98 -3.78
CA SER A 245 -7.18 2.31 -4.15
C SER A 245 -7.27 3.32 -3.00
N PHE A 246 -8.30 3.20 -2.14
CA PHE A 246 -8.41 4.01 -0.92
C PHE A 246 -7.26 3.69 0.04
N LEU A 247 -7.05 2.42 0.38
CA LEU A 247 -5.98 2.03 1.32
C LEU A 247 -4.57 2.30 0.77
N GLU A 248 -4.37 2.15 -0.54
CA GLU A 248 -3.13 2.49 -1.23
C GLU A 248 -2.83 4.00 -1.16
N TYR A 249 -3.85 4.85 -1.30
CA TYR A 249 -3.69 6.30 -1.19
C TYR A 249 -3.16 6.71 0.19
N TYR A 250 -3.82 6.31 1.28
CA TYR A 250 -3.37 6.67 2.64
C TYR A 250 -2.03 6.05 2.99
N ARG A 251 -1.75 4.83 2.50
CA ARG A 251 -0.41 4.25 2.66
C ARG A 251 0.65 5.03 1.89
N GLY A 252 0.32 5.56 0.72
CA GLY A 252 1.20 6.45 -0.06
C GLY A 252 1.58 7.69 0.73
N GLU A 253 0.60 8.36 1.34
CA GLU A 253 0.81 9.52 2.22
C GLU A 253 1.71 9.17 3.42
N LEU A 254 1.44 8.05 4.11
CA LEU A 254 2.29 7.58 5.21
C LEU A 254 3.72 7.29 4.75
N MET A 255 3.89 6.69 3.56
CA MET A 255 5.20 6.38 3.01
C MET A 255 5.96 7.64 2.62
N GLN A 256 5.28 8.66 2.10
CA GLN A 256 5.89 9.96 1.79
C GLN A 256 6.36 10.66 3.08
N ALA A 257 5.50 10.72 4.11
CA ALA A 257 5.86 11.27 5.41
C ALA A 257 7.03 10.49 6.06
N HIS A 258 7.05 9.16 5.93
CA HIS A 258 8.14 8.32 6.42
C HIS A 258 9.46 8.59 5.69
N ASN A 259 9.42 8.76 4.37
CA ASN A 259 10.61 9.07 3.58
C ASN A 259 11.15 10.46 3.93
N GLU A 260 10.29 11.46 4.09
CA GLU A 260 10.71 12.79 4.55
C GLU A 260 11.34 12.72 5.94
N TRP A 261 10.71 12.02 6.88
CA TRP A 261 11.28 11.81 8.22
C TRP A 261 12.66 11.13 8.16
N LYS A 262 12.82 10.14 7.28
CA LYS A 262 14.09 9.41 7.10
C LYS A 262 15.18 10.28 6.48
N GLU A 263 14.83 11.17 5.54
CA GLU A 263 15.75 12.15 4.97
C GLU A 263 16.20 13.15 6.03
N CYS A 264 15.27 13.69 6.83
CA CYS A 264 15.58 14.55 7.97
C CYS A 264 16.45 13.84 9.01
N GLN A 265 16.18 12.57 9.31
CA GLN A 265 17.02 11.80 10.23
C GLN A 265 18.45 11.66 9.68
N LYS A 266 18.59 11.43 8.38
CA LYS A 266 19.90 11.32 7.73
C LYS A 266 20.66 12.65 7.75
N SER A 267 19.99 13.77 7.46
CA SER A 267 20.63 15.09 7.49
C SER A 267 21.04 15.48 8.91
N VAL A 268 20.19 15.23 9.91
CA VAL A 268 20.54 15.42 11.33
C VAL A 268 21.79 14.62 11.70
N LEU A 269 21.83 13.32 11.39
CA LEU A 269 22.98 12.48 11.72
C LEU A 269 24.27 12.91 10.99
N GLN A 270 24.15 13.49 9.80
CA GLN A 270 25.28 14.05 9.08
C GLN A 270 25.81 15.32 9.76
N VAL A 271 24.93 16.26 10.11
CA VAL A 271 25.32 17.50 10.82
C VAL A 271 25.93 17.19 12.18
N VAL A 272 25.37 16.24 12.95
CA VAL A 272 25.95 15.79 14.22
C VAL A 272 27.38 15.26 14.05
N ARG A 273 27.69 14.65 12.90
CA ARG A 273 29.03 14.11 12.62
C ARG A 273 30.01 15.19 12.16
N ASP A 274 29.57 16.10 11.31
CA ASP A 274 30.44 17.07 10.64
C ASP A 274 30.63 18.34 11.49
N GLU A 275 29.57 18.82 12.16
CA GLU A 275 29.51 20.08 12.91
C GLU A 275 28.67 19.92 14.20
N PRO A 276 29.23 19.31 15.27
CA PRO A 276 28.48 19.00 16.49
C PRO A 276 27.95 20.26 17.20
N ASP A 277 28.67 21.38 17.14
CA ASP A 277 28.30 22.63 17.80
C ASP A 277 27.02 23.27 17.20
N LEU A 278 26.76 23.05 15.91
CA LEU A 278 25.58 23.54 15.19
C LEU A 278 24.42 22.52 15.14
N ALA A 279 24.67 21.29 15.59
CA ALA A 279 23.72 20.21 15.46
C ALA A 279 22.48 20.39 16.32
N ALA A 280 22.60 20.98 17.51
CA ALA A 280 21.46 21.22 18.41
C ALA A 280 20.43 22.17 17.79
N ASP A 281 20.88 23.30 17.23
CA ASP A 281 20.01 24.28 16.57
C ASP A 281 19.37 23.70 15.30
N TYR A 282 20.15 22.95 14.52
CA TYR A 282 19.66 22.30 13.31
C TYR A 282 18.58 21.24 13.60
N ILE A 283 18.72 20.49 14.69
CA ILE A 283 17.71 19.52 15.15
C ILE A 283 16.42 20.24 15.57
N ALA A 284 16.53 21.36 16.29
CA ALA A 284 15.37 22.15 16.67
C ALA A 284 14.63 22.69 15.45
N GLU A 285 15.35 23.20 14.45
CA GLU A 285 14.76 23.68 13.20
C GLU A 285 14.04 22.56 12.42
N ILE A 286 14.69 21.39 12.28
CA ILE A 286 14.08 20.23 11.62
C ILE A 286 12.86 19.74 12.37
N ASN A 287 12.91 19.64 13.70
CA ASN A 287 11.79 19.19 14.50
C ASN A 287 10.62 20.19 14.43
N ASN A 288 10.88 21.49 14.38
CA ASN A 288 9.84 22.50 14.13
C ASN A 288 9.20 22.33 12.76
N ARG A 289 10.01 22.08 11.71
CA ARG A 289 9.50 21.82 10.36
C ARG A 289 8.67 20.53 10.29
N LEU A 290 9.11 19.47 10.96
CA LEU A 290 8.36 18.21 11.04
C LEU A 290 7.06 18.38 11.83
N ALA A 291 7.09 19.14 12.93
CA ALA A 291 5.91 19.45 13.74
C ALA A 291 4.85 20.24 12.95
N GLN A 292 5.26 21.22 12.11
CA GLN A 292 4.35 21.93 11.20
C GLN A 292 3.63 20.99 10.21
N LYS A 293 4.28 19.88 9.85
CA LYS A 293 3.72 18.85 8.98
C LYS A 293 2.97 17.74 9.74
N GLY A 294 2.93 17.80 11.07
CA GLY A 294 2.38 16.74 11.91
C GLY A 294 3.20 15.44 11.89
N ILE A 295 4.44 15.49 11.39
CA ILE A 295 5.34 14.34 11.34
C ILE A 295 6.05 14.21 12.69
N ARG A 296 6.24 12.97 13.17
CA ARG A 296 6.96 12.71 14.41
C ARG A 296 8.37 13.35 14.41
N PRO A 297 8.88 13.82 15.56
CA PRO A 297 10.21 14.41 15.63
C PRO A 297 11.31 13.37 15.40
N VAL A 298 12.48 13.85 14.97
CA VAL A 298 13.71 13.04 14.94
C VAL A 298 14.27 12.97 16.35
N LYS A 299 14.41 11.75 16.88
CA LYS A 299 15.04 11.49 18.18
C LYS A 299 16.46 10.97 17.96
N LEU A 300 17.43 11.62 18.62
CA LEU A 300 18.80 11.13 18.66
C LEU A 300 18.95 9.96 19.65
N PRO A 301 19.88 9.02 19.38
CA PRO A 301 20.32 8.03 20.35
C PRO A 301 20.86 8.69 21.63
N PRO A 302 20.71 8.06 22.82
CA PRO A 302 21.13 8.65 24.10
C PRO A 302 22.59 9.12 24.11
N LYS A 303 23.49 8.32 23.53
CA LYS A 303 24.93 8.66 23.45
C LYS A 303 25.22 9.94 22.67
N LEU A 304 24.45 10.23 21.62
CA LEU A 304 24.63 11.45 20.82
C LEU A 304 23.98 12.66 21.48
N LYS A 305 22.91 12.45 22.27
CA LYS A 305 22.31 13.51 23.09
C LYS A 305 23.26 13.98 24.18
N GLU A 306 23.88 13.03 24.89
CA GLU A 306 24.88 13.32 25.94
C GLU A 306 26.08 14.10 25.40
N GLN A 307 26.55 13.76 24.19
CA GLN A 307 27.66 14.46 23.52
C GLN A 307 27.31 15.90 23.10
N LEU A 308 26.04 16.18 22.86
CA LEU A 308 25.56 17.48 22.39
C LEU A 308 24.97 18.34 23.53
N GLY A 309 24.93 17.83 24.77
CA GLY A 309 24.35 18.54 25.91
C GLY A 309 22.84 18.79 25.80
N ILE A 310 22.11 18.00 25.02
CA ILE A 310 20.67 18.14 24.82
C ILE A 310 19.94 17.31 25.88
N GLU A 311 19.37 17.97 26.90
CA GLU A 311 18.46 17.35 27.88
C GLU A 311 17.04 17.16 27.31
N ASP A 312 16.30 16.16 27.81
CA ASP A 312 15.00 15.68 27.30
C ASP A 312 13.83 16.68 27.44
#